data_AF-A0A7C5BFS9-F1
#
_entry.id   AF-A0A7C5BFS9-F1
#
_cell.length_a   1.000
_cell.length_b   1.000
_cell.length_c   1.000
_cell.angle_alpha   90.00
_cell.angle_beta   90.00
_cell.angle_gamma   90.00
#
_symmetry.space_group_name_H-M   'P 1'
#
loop_
_entity.id
_entity.type
_entity.pdbx_description
1 polymer ?
#
loop_
_entity_poly.entity_id
_entity_poly.type
_entity_poly.pdbx_seq_one_letter_code
_entity_poly.pdbx_strand_id
1 'polypeptide(L)'
;MVNRVILIDNGFLVHRSIFAFRSSGMNLGYLYLRMLLALIKKLNYSVENDLVIIAIDSKLGSWRKVFIPVYKSNRKSKREALESSDWWKECFKEIEQILKTLDLYSAFHIVEEAYTEADDIISVAVRYFQNKECIVVSSDSDLEQLAVYPNVKIFSIISKKFKNVKNPLKVLEEKIVKGDVADNITNPENIDIELRRKIFSLLSLPLEIETRIRSKLVSVLENKKQFDLNKIPYKSIKEDITKLLKGETL
;
A
#
# COMPACT_ATOMS: atom_id res chain seq x y z
N MET A 1 -0.69 24.28 -3.57
CA MET A 1 -0.41 23.40 -4.73
C MET A 1 0.18 22.12 -4.15
N VAL A 2 -0.24 20.94 -4.61
CA VAL A 2 0.26 19.67 -4.04
C VAL A 2 1.74 19.52 -4.36
N ASN A 3 2.57 19.53 -3.31
CA ASN A 3 4.03 19.48 -3.40
C ASN A 3 4.59 18.10 -3.04
N ARG A 4 3.81 17.29 -2.29
CA ARG A 4 4.23 15.99 -1.79
C ARG A 4 3.12 14.95 -1.95
N VAL A 5 3.52 13.70 -2.19
CA VAL A 5 2.63 12.55 -2.37
C VAL A 5 3.01 11.49 -1.33
N ILE A 6 2.05 11.10 -0.50
CA ILE A 6 2.20 10.04 0.50
C ILE A 6 1.57 8.77 -0.09
N LEU A 7 2.41 7.76 -0.32
CA LEU A 7 2.06 6.50 -0.95
C LEU A 7 2.08 5.41 0.12
N ILE A 8 0.90 4.95 0.55
CA ILE A 8 0.75 3.99 1.63
C ILE A 8 0.53 2.60 1.07
N ASP A 9 1.42 1.67 1.42
CA ASP A 9 1.19 0.24 1.26
C ASP A 9 0.19 -0.24 2.32
N ASN A 10 -1.04 -0.49 1.88
CA ASN A 10 -2.14 -0.82 2.77
C ASN A 10 -2.03 -2.22 3.39
N GLY A 11 -1.32 -3.15 2.74
CA GLY A 11 -1.30 -4.57 3.14
C GLY A 11 -0.82 -4.73 4.59
N PHE A 12 0.19 -3.96 4.98
CA PHE A 12 0.68 -3.95 6.36
C PHE A 12 -0.37 -3.47 7.36
N LEU A 13 -1.05 -2.35 7.08
CA LEU A 13 -2.06 -1.78 7.98
C LEU A 13 -3.23 -2.74 8.19
N VAL A 14 -3.70 -3.36 7.10
CA VAL A 14 -4.77 -4.37 7.11
C VAL A 14 -4.40 -5.55 8.01
N HIS A 15 -3.25 -6.18 7.77
CA HIS A 15 -2.86 -7.34 8.56
C HIS A 15 -2.62 -6.97 10.02
N ARG A 16 -2.00 -5.82 10.29
CA ARG A 16 -1.72 -5.40 11.65
C ARG A 16 -2.99 -5.08 12.44
N SER A 17 -4.00 -4.45 11.82
CA SER A 17 -5.27 -4.21 12.48
C SER A 17 -6.05 -5.51 12.71
N ILE A 18 -6.02 -6.46 11.78
CA ILE A 18 -6.64 -7.78 11.94
C ILE A 18 -6.00 -8.55 13.11
N PHE A 19 -4.68 -8.57 13.21
CA PHE A 19 -4.02 -9.24 14.33
C PHE A 19 -4.33 -8.55 15.67
N ALA A 20 -4.40 -7.22 15.70
CA ALA A 20 -4.79 -6.48 16.90
C ALA A 20 -6.26 -6.76 17.30
N PHE A 21 -7.17 -6.84 16.31
CA PHE A 21 -8.55 -7.24 16.52
C PHE A 21 -8.63 -8.63 17.13
N ARG A 22 -7.95 -9.61 16.53
CA ARG A 22 -7.90 -10.99 17.01
C ARG A 22 -7.45 -11.11 18.46
N SER A 23 -6.44 -10.33 18.86
CA SER A 23 -5.90 -10.39 20.23
C SER A 23 -6.72 -9.62 21.26
N SER A 24 -7.46 -8.58 20.88
CA SER A 24 -8.12 -7.67 21.82
C SER A 24 -9.64 -7.73 21.83
N GLY A 25 -10.26 -8.23 20.75
CA GLY A 25 -11.71 -8.16 20.52
C GLY A 25 -12.24 -6.75 20.21
N MET A 26 -11.39 -5.72 20.16
CA MET A 26 -11.81 -4.36 19.79
C MET A 26 -12.25 -4.29 18.33
N ASN A 27 -13.18 -3.39 18.00
CA ASN A 27 -13.68 -3.27 16.64
C ASN A 27 -12.55 -3.06 15.60
N LEU A 28 -12.50 -3.94 14.59
CA LEU A 28 -11.45 -3.98 13.57
C LEU A 28 -11.35 -2.67 12.80
N GLY A 29 -12.50 -2.12 12.41
CA GLY A 29 -12.53 -0.87 11.67
C GLY A 29 -11.95 0.32 12.41
N TYR A 30 -12.30 0.43 13.69
CA TYR A 30 -11.73 1.44 14.58
C TYR A 30 -10.22 1.28 14.70
N LEU A 31 -9.72 0.05 14.92
CA LEU A 31 -8.28 -0.22 15.01
C LEU A 31 -7.54 0.19 13.73
N TYR A 32 -8.05 -0.21 12.56
CA TYR A 32 -7.48 0.17 11.27
C TYR A 32 -7.38 1.70 11.12
N LEU A 33 -8.49 2.41 11.38
CA LEU A 33 -8.54 3.87 11.26
C LEU A 33 -7.59 4.56 12.24
N ARG A 34 -7.51 4.11 13.50
CA ARG A 34 -6.56 4.67 14.48
C ARG A 34 -5.11 4.50 14.02
N MET A 35 -4.77 3.35 13.44
CA MET A 35 -3.43 3.10 12.93
C MET A 35 -3.09 3.98 11.72
N LEU A 36 -4.03 4.12 10.79
CA LEU A 36 -3.90 5.03 9.64
C LEU A 36 -3.73 6.48 10.09
N LEU A 37 -4.58 6.99 10.98
CA LEU A 37 -4.50 8.37 11.44
C LEU A 37 -3.22 8.65 12.25
N ALA A 38 -2.76 7.69 13.06
CA ALA A 38 -1.49 7.82 13.76
C ALA A 38 -0.31 7.93 12.78
N LEU A 39 -0.36 7.22 11.65
CA LEU A 39 0.64 7.28 10.59
C LEU A 39 0.59 8.63 9.87
N ILE A 40 -0.60 9.08 9.46
CA ILE A 40 -0.83 10.38 8.81
C ILE A 40 -0.35 11.53 9.70
N LYS A 41 -0.64 11.49 11.01
CA LYS A 41 -0.12 12.44 12.00
C LYS A 41 1.41 12.43 12.03
N LYS A 42 2.02 11.24 12.07
CA LYS A 42 3.48 11.10 12.16
C LYS A 42 4.21 11.66 10.94
N LEU A 43 3.56 11.69 9.79
CA LEU A 43 4.10 12.24 8.54
C LEU A 43 3.88 13.76 8.39
N ASN A 44 3.25 14.40 9.39
CA ASN A 44 2.86 15.81 9.36
C ASN A 44 2.07 16.13 8.09
N TYR A 45 1.02 15.34 7.84
CA TYR A 45 0.15 15.53 6.69
C TYR A 45 -0.56 16.89 6.70
N SER A 46 -0.64 17.52 5.53
CA SER A 46 -1.34 18.76 5.26
C SER A 46 -2.26 18.56 4.06
N VAL A 47 -3.57 18.75 4.25
CA VAL A 47 -4.58 18.60 3.19
C VAL A 47 -4.35 19.53 1.99
N GLU A 48 -3.70 20.67 2.18
CA GLU A 48 -3.45 21.66 1.12
C GLU A 48 -2.20 21.33 0.27
N ASN A 49 -1.23 20.63 0.86
CA ASN A 49 0.09 20.42 0.28
C ASN A 49 0.37 18.96 -0.09
N ASP A 50 -0.38 18.02 0.47
CA ASP A 50 -0.14 16.58 0.33
C ASP A 50 -1.28 15.88 -0.39
N LEU A 51 -0.92 14.95 -1.28
CA LEU A 51 -1.84 13.96 -1.83
C LEU A 51 -1.58 12.61 -1.14
N VAL A 52 -2.60 12.00 -0.54
CA VAL A 52 -2.51 10.66 0.05
C VAL A 52 -3.14 9.64 -0.88
N ILE A 53 -2.33 8.68 -1.32
CA ILE A 53 -2.75 7.51 -2.07
C ILE A 53 -2.50 6.27 -1.21
N ILE A 54 -3.56 5.52 -0.94
CA ILE A 54 -3.52 4.22 -0.28
C ILE A 54 -3.66 3.17 -1.38
N ALA A 55 -2.56 2.51 -1.71
CA ALA A 55 -2.53 1.45 -2.71
C ALA A 55 -2.99 0.14 -2.09
N ILE A 56 -3.88 -0.58 -2.78
CA ILE A 56 -4.39 -1.87 -2.33
C ILE A 56 -4.17 -2.95 -3.39
N ASP A 57 -3.95 -4.18 -2.94
CA ASP A 57 -3.86 -5.33 -3.82
C ASP A 57 -5.19 -5.60 -4.52
N SER A 58 -5.12 -5.95 -5.81
CA SER A 58 -6.29 -6.33 -6.59
C SER A 58 -6.94 -7.61 -6.07
N LYS A 59 -8.26 -7.60 -6.01
CA LYS A 59 -9.03 -8.83 -5.74
C LYS A 59 -8.96 -9.86 -6.86
N LEU A 60 -8.63 -9.42 -8.08
CA LEU A 60 -8.53 -10.29 -9.26
C LEU A 60 -7.22 -11.10 -9.30
N GLY A 61 -6.31 -10.86 -8.35
CA GLY A 61 -5.03 -11.53 -8.24
C GLY A 61 -3.88 -10.68 -8.76
N SER A 62 -2.82 -11.33 -9.22
CA SER A 62 -1.59 -10.67 -9.64
C SER A 62 -1.20 -11.11 -11.04
N TRP A 63 -0.82 -10.16 -11.89
CA TRP A 63 -0.30 -10.41 -13.24
C TRP A 63 0.95 -11.30 -13.21
N ARG A 64 1.68 -11.33 -12.09
CA ARG A 64 2.83 -12.22 -11.87
C ARG A 64 2.44 -13.70 -12.00
N LYS A 65 1.20 -14.07 -11.67
CA LYS A 65 0.69 -15.46 -11.79
C LYS A 65 0.55 -15.96 -13.23
N VAL A 66 0.48 -15.05 -14.21
CA VAL A 66 0.51 -15.42 -15.63
C VAL A 66 1.84 -16.07 -15.99
N PHE A 67 2.92 -15.63 -15.35
CA PHE A 67 4.27 -16.10 -15.60
C PHE A 67 4.70 -17.21 -14.62
N ILE A 68 4.32 -17.09 -13.36
CA ILE A 68 4.66 -18.05 -12.30
C ILE A 68 3.36 -18.45 -11.58
N PRO A 69 2.68 -19.53 -12.01
CA PRO A 69 1.38 -19.93 -11.45
C PRO A 69 1.38 -20.15 -9.94
N VAL A 70 2.51 -20.62 -9.38
CA VAL A 70 2.67 -20.88 -7.93
C VAL A 70 2.94 -19.63 -7.09
N TYR A 71 3.07 -18.46 -7.72
CA TYR A 71 3.38 -17.21 -7.05
C TYR A 71 2.38 -16.86 -5.94
N LYS A 72 2.90 -16.62 -4.72
CA LYS A 72 2.13 -16.31 -3.50
C LYS A 72 1.05 -17.34 -3.13
N SER A 73 1.10 -18.56 -3.68
CA SER A 73 0.10 -19.62 -3.42
C SER A 73 0.08 -20.04 -1.94
N ASN A 74 1.23 -19.99 -1.28
CA ASN A 74 1.43 -20.26 0.15
C ASN A 74 0.73 -19.25 1.09
N ARG A 75 0.35 -18.06 0.64
CA ARG A 75 -0.26 -17.03 1.51
C ARG A 75 -1.66 -17.41 1.98
N LYS A 76 -2.42 -18.15 1.16
CA LYS A 76 -3.77 -18.60 1.54
C LYS A 76 -3.69 -19.64 2.66
N SER A 77 -2.89 -20.69 2.47
CA SER A 77 -2.74 -21.76 3.47
C SER A 77 -2.18 -21.24 4.79
N LYS A 78 -1.20 -20.33 4.76
CA LYS A 78 -0.68 -19.68 5.99
C LYS A 78 -1.75 -18.91 6.78
N ARG A 79 -2.70 -18.28 6.10
CA ARG A 79 -3.83 -17.59 6.76
C ARG A 79 -4.83 -18.57 7.32
N GLU A 80 -5.20 -19.58 6.54
CA GLU A 80 -6.17 -20.62 6.94
C GLU A 80 -5.66 -21.49 8.10
N ALA A 81 -4.34 -21.54 8.32
CA ALA A 81 -3.74 -22.17 9.49
C ALA A 81 -3.95 -21.38 10.80
N LEU A 82 -4.31 -20.08 10.72
CA LEU A 82 -4.51 -19.22 11.89
C LEU A 82 -5.97 -19.09 12.29
N GLU A 83 -6.87 -18.94 11.31
CA GLU A 83 -8.32 -18.78 11.46
C GLU A 83 -9.03 -19.30 10.21
N SER A 84 -10.34 -19.53 10.29
CA SER A 84 -11.13 -20.03 9.15
C SER A 84 -11.15 -19.06 7.97
N SER A 85 -11.28 -19.59 6.75
CA SER A 85 -11.37 -18.77 5.53
C SER A 85 -12.50 -17.74 5.60
N ASP A 86 -13.62 -18.08 6.23
CA ASP A 86 -14.77 -17.19 6.36
C ASP A 86 -14.52 -16.06 7.36
N TRP A 87 -13.81 -16.33 8.46
CA TRP A 87 -13.38 -15.29 9.39
C TRP A 87 -12.49 -14.25 8.69
N TRP A 88 -11.54 -14.70 7.88
CA TRP A 88 -10.70 -13.81 7.07
C TRP A 88 -11.51 -13.00 6.07
N LYS A 89 -12.48 -13.62 5.37
CA LYS A 89 -13.34 -12.92 4.42
C LYS A 89 -14.13 -11.79 5.09
N GLU A 90 -14.71 -12.03 6.27
CA GLU A 90 -15.44 -10.99 6.99
C GLU A 90 -14.52 -9.86 7.45
N CYS A 91 -13.31 -10.16 7.92
CA CYS A 91 -12.32 -9.13 8.26
C CYS A 91 -11.95 -8.25 7.05
N PHE A 92 -11.67 -8.86 5.89
CA PHE A 92 -11.35 -8.10 4.68
C PHE A 92 -12.53 -7.28 4.17
N LYS A 93 -13.76 -7.80 4.30
CA LYS A 93 -14.99 -7.11 3.92
C LYS A 93 -15.26 -5.89 4.79
N GLU A 94 -15.04 -5.98 6.11
CA GLU A 94 -15.16 -4.82 7.01
C GLU A 94 -14.14 -3.72 6.63
N ILE A 95 -12.88 -4.09 6.42
CA ILE A 95 -11.85 -3.12 6.01
C ILE A 95 -12.17 -2.52 4.65
N GLU A 96 -12.67 -3.31 3.69
CA GLU A 96 -13.08 -2.80 2.39
C GLU A 96 -14.18 -1.73 2.51
N GLN A 97 -15.18 -1.94 3.36
CA GLN A 97 -16.24 -0.95 3.60
C GLN A 97 -15.67 0.36 4.14
N ILE A 98 -14.65 0.28 4.99
CA ILE A 98 -13.97 1.45 5.54
C ILE A 98 -13.15 2.16 4.47
N LEU A 99 -12.38 1.42 3.67
CA LEU A 99 -11.63 1.98 2.55
C LEU A 99 -12.57 2.70 1.57
N LYS A 100 -13.71 2.10 1.22
CA LYS A 100 -14.74 2.74 0.39
C LYS A 100 -15.28 4.02 1.01
N THR A 101 -15.54 3.99 2.32
CA THR A 101 -16.01 5.17 3.06
C THR A 101 -14.97 6.29 3.08
N LEU A 102 -13.69 5.95 3.29
CA LEU A 102 -12.58 6.91 3.22
C LEU A 102 -12.45 7.48 1.80
N ASP A 103 -12.53 6.63 0.78
CA ASP A 103 -12.39 7.08 -0.61
C ASP A 103 -13.50 8.07 -1.00
N LEU A 104 -14.74 7.80 -0.60
CA LEU A 104 -15.88 8.64 -0.97
C LEU A 104 -15.94 9.95 -0.18
N TYR A 105 -15.60 9.91 1.11
CA TYR A 105 -15.97 11.00 2.04
C TYR A 105 -14.78 11.69 2.72
N SER A 106 -13.54 11.33 2.38
CA SER A 106 -12.31 11.95 2.92
C SER A 106 -11.37 12.45 1.83
N ALA A 107 -10.24 13.03 2.24
CA ALA A 107 -9.17 13.48 1.35
C ALA A 107 -8.23 12.34 0.87
N PHE A 108 -8.41 11.12 1.37
CA PHE A 108 -7.56 9.99 0.99
C PHE A 108 -8.07 9.33 -0.27
N HIS A 109 -7.16 8.91 -1.16
CA HIS A 109 -7.50 8.20 -2.39
C HIS A 109 -7.13 6.73 -2.27
N ILE A 110 -8.12 5.86 -2.43
CA ILE A 110 -7.90 4.41 -2.46
C ILE A 110 -7.70 4.00 -3.92
N VAL A 111 -6.56 3.39 -4.22
CA VAL A 111 -6.20 3.01 -5.58
C VAL A 111 -6.07 1.49 -5.67
N GLU A 112 -6.93 0.90 -6.49
CA GLU A 112 -6.91 -0.51 -6.90
C GLU A 112 -6.93 -0.54 -8.43
N GLU A 113 -6.14 -1.44 -9.03
CA GLU A 113 -6.16 -1.70 -10.46
C GLU A 113 -6.18 -3.21 -10.72
N ALA A 114 -6.76 -3.63 -11.84
CA ALA A 114 -7.01 -5.04 -12.10
C ALA A 114 -5.70 -5.83 -12.27
N TYR A 115 -5.60 -6.93 -11.52
CA TYR A 115 -4.45 -7.83 -11.50
C TYR A 115 -3.13 -7.20 -11.00
N THR A 116 -3.18 -6.06 -10.33
CA THR A 116 -1.98 -5.39 -9.81
C THR A 116 -1.89 -5.54 -8.30
N GLU A 117 -0.67 -5.49 -7.79
CA GLU A 117 -0.41 -5.44 -6.35
C GLU A 117 -0.21 -4.00 -5.89
N ALA A 118 -0.28 -3.76 -4.58
CA ALA A 118 -0.12 -2.41 -4.03
C ALA A 118 1.26 -1.80 -4.36
N ASP A 119 2.29 -2.63 -4.40
CA ASP A 119 3.66 -2.26 -4.77
C ASP A 119 3.80 -1.80 -6.23
N ASP A 120 3.07 -2.43 -7.16
CA ASP A 120 2.99 -2.02 -8.56
C ASP A 120 2.41 -0.61 -8.70
N ILE A 121 1.34 -0.33 -7.94
CA ILE A 121 0.68 0.98 -7.93
C ILE A 121 1.63 2.05 -7.39
N ILE A 122 2.30 1.77 -6.27
CA ILE A 122 3.28 2.68 -5.65
C ILE A 122 4.45 2.93 -6.59
N SER A 123 4.96 1.87 -7.22
CA SER A 123 6.02 1.92 -8.22
C SER A 123 5.70 2.87 -9.37
N VAL A 124 4.53 2.74 -9.98
CA VAL A 124 4.11 3.65 -11.06
C VAL A 124 3.87 5.06 -10.53
N ALA A 125 3.29 5.20 -9.34
CA ALA A 125 3.01 6.50 -8.75
C ALA A 125 4.27 7.33 -8.48
N VAL A 126 5.36 6.73 -7.97
CA VAL A 126 6.62 7.47 -7.74
C VAL A 126 7.21 8.04 -9.04
N ARG A 127 7.09 7.31 -10.16
CA ARG A 127 7.52 7.76 -11.48
C ARG A 127 6.57 8.79 -12.07
N TYR A 128 5.27 8.59 -11.89
CA TYR A 128 4.25 9.51 -12.36
C TYR A 128 4.36 10.88 -11.68
N PHE A 129 4.66 10.89 -10.38
CA PHE A 129 4.86 12.09 -9.58
C PHE A 129 6.33 12.48 -9.43
N GLN A 130 7.18 12.21 -10.43
CA GLN A 130 8.63 12.49 -10.39
C GLN A 130 9.00 13.94 -10.03
N ASN A 131 8.10 14.90 -10.29
CA ASN A 131 8.29 16.33 -9.98
C ASN A 131 7.85 16.72 -8.55
N LYS A 132 7.42 15.76 -7.72
CA LYS A 132 6.96 15.96 -6.35
C LYS A 132 7.74 15.06 -5.41
N GLU A 133 7.86 15.45 -4.14
CA GLU A 133 8.39 14.55 -3.12
C GLU A 133 7.43 13.37 -2.93
N CYS A 134 7.91 12.14 -3.06
CA CYS A 134 7.14 10.92 -2.83
C CYS A 134 7.60 10.24 -1.55
N ILE A 135 6.73 10.18 -0.54
CA ILE A 135 6.96 9.37 0.66
C ILE A 135 6.32 8.01 0.45
N VAL A 136 7.13 6.97 0.27
CA VAL A 136 6.67 5.58 0.24
C VAL A 136 6.63 5.05 1.66
N VAL A 137 5.45 4.65 2.10
CA VAL A 137 5.17 4.24 3.47
C VAL A 137 4.88 2.75 3.47
N SER A 138 5.86 1.94 3.88
CA SER A 138 5.74 0.48 3.91
C SER A 138 6.65 -0.15 4.97
N SER A 139 6.39 -1.40 5.30
CA SER A 139 7.32 -2.29 6.00
C SER A 139 8.12 -3.19 5.07
N ASP A 140 7.70 -3.33 3.81
CA ASP A 140 8.29 -4.23 2.83
C ASP A 140 9.63 -3.66 2.33
N SER A 141 10.68 -4.48 2.40
CA SER A 141 12.00 -4.11 1.89
C SER A 141 12.01 -4.02 0.37
N ASP A 142 11.10 -4.68 -0.35
CA ASP A 142 11.07 -4.65 -1.81
C ASP A 142 10.87 -3.24 -2.37
N LEU A 143 10.07 -2.43 -1.66
CA LEU A 143 9.82 -1.04 -2.02
C LEU A 143 11.04 -0.14 -1.81
N GLU A 144 12.07 -0.59 -1.09
CA GLU A 144 13.32 0.15 -0.94
C GLU A 144 14.07 0.29 -2.28
N GLN A 145 13.82 -0.59 -3.26
CA GLN A 145 14.41 -0.44 -4.59
C GLN A 145 13.98 0.88 -5.27
N LEU A 146 12.81 1.43 -4.90
CA LEU A 146 12.31 2.71 -5.41
C LEU A 146 13.12 3.92 -4.92
N ALA A 147 13.95 3.76 -3.88
CA ALA A 147 14.85 4.83 -3.42
C ALA A 147 15.96 5.16 -4.44
N VAL A 148 16.03 4.46 -5.58
CA VAL A 148 16.85 4.87 -6.73
C VAL A 148 16.39 6.21 -7.31
N TYR A 149 15.10 6.56 -7.16
CA TYR A 149 14.56 7.82 -7.64
C TYR A 149 14.83 8.94 -6.63
N PRO A 150 15.38 10.09 -7.06
CA PRO A 150 15.81 11.15 -6.14
C PRO A 150 14.65 11.82 -5.40
N ASN A 151 13.43 11.74 -5.93
CA ASN A 151 12.23 12.29 -5.32
C ASN A 151 11.60 11.34 -4.27
N VAL A 152 12.14 10.14 -4.07
CA VAL A 152 11.54 9.11 -3.19
C VAL A 152 12.20 9.09 -1.81
N LYS A 153 11.38 9.12 -0.77
CA LYS A 153 11.76 8.86 0.63
C LYS A 153 11.02 7.64 1.15
N ILE A 154 11.76 6.68 1.73
CA ILE A 154 11.16 5.48 2.32
C ILE A 154 10.87 5.73 3.80
N PHE A 155 9.63 5.60 4.22
CA PHE A 155 9.20 5.66 5.61
C PHE A 155 8.78 4.27 6.10
N SER A 156 9.47 3.78 7.13
CA SER A 156 9.19 2.49 7.75
C SER A 156 8.02 2.60 8.73
N ILE A 157 6.94 1.85 8.48
CA ILE A 157 5.78 1.82 9.37
C ILE A 157 6.13 1.20 10.74
N ILE A 158 7.01 0.19 10.75
CA ILE A 158 7.41 -0.52 11.97
C ILE A 158 8.19 0.41 12.90
N SER A 159 9.26 1.03 12.38
CA SER A 159 10.15 1.88 13.19
C SER A 159 9.67 3.33 13.29
N LYS A 160 8.67 3.72 12.50
CA LYS A 160 8.12 5.09 12.39
C LYS A 160 9.19 6.14 12.07
N LYS A 161 10.14 5.78 11.21
CA LYS A 161 11.30 6.58 10.82
C LYS A 161 11.54 6.47 9.31
N PHE A 162 12.12 7.52 8.74
CA PHE A 162 12.67 7.46 7.39
C PHE A 162 13.90 6.53 7.36
N LYS A 163 13.96 5.67 6.36
CA LYS A 163 15.10 4.78 6.11
C LYS A 163 16.13 5.50 5.25
N ASN A 164 17.41 5.30 5.57
CA ASN A 164 18.51 5.68 4.69
C ASN A 164 18.92 4.47 3.83
N VAL A 165 18.36 4.38 2.62
CA VAL A 165 18.61 3.27 1.71
C VAL A 165 19.87 3.57 0.89
N LYS A 166 21.01 2.95 1.24
CA LYS A 166 22.29 3.23 0.59
C LYS A 166 22.42 2.63 -0.81
N ASN A 167 21.96 1.39 -0.99
CA ASN A 167 22.11 0.62 -2.22
C ASN A 167 20.77 -0.01 -2.63
N PRO A 168 19.83 0.78 -3.18
CA PRO A 168 18.48 0.30 -3.51
C PRO A 168 18.49 -0.86 -4.52
N LEU A 169 19.39 -0.85 -5.50
CA LEU A 169 19.49 -1.90 -6.51
C LEU A 169 19.96 -3.25 -5.94
N LYS A 170 20.76 -3.21 -4.87
CA LYS A 170 21.26 -4.43 -4.21
C LYS A 170 20.10 -5.26 -3.63
N VAL A 171 19.04 -4.61 -3.14
CA VAL A 171 17.83 -5.28 -2.65
C VAL A 171 17.21 -6.13 -3.75
N LEU A 172 17.06 -5.56 -4.96
CA LEU A 172 16.52 -6.24 -6.12
C LEU A 172 17.45 -7.38 -6.59
N GLU A 173 18.74 -7.12 -6.71
CA GLU A 173 19.73 -8.11 -7.16
C GLU A 173 19.77 -9.34 -6.25
N GLU A 174 19.80 -9.12 -4.93
CA GLU A 174 19.76 -10.21 -3.96
C GLU A 174 18.49 -11.04 -4.09
N LYS A 175 17.35 -10.38 -4.32
CA LYS A 175 16.05 -11.05 -4.46
C LYS A 175 15.95 -11.88 -5.73
N ILE A 176 16.49 -11.37 -6.84
CA ILE A 176 16.59 -12.11 -8.11
C ILE A 176 17.42 -13.39 -7.94
N VAL A 177 18.58 -13.29 -7.29
CA VAL A 177 19.51 -14.42 -7.14
C VAL A 177 19.00 -15.44 -6.11
N LYS A 178 18.62 -15.00 -4.92
CA LYS A 178 18.25 -15.89 -3.80
C LYS A 178 16.82 -16.40 -3.90
N GLY A 179 15.95 -15.69 -4.63
CA GLY A 179 14.50 -15.87 -4.56
C GLY A 179 13.91 -15.28 -3.27
N ASP A 180 12.61 -15.51 -3.09
CA ASP A 180 11.83 -15.18 -1.90
C ASP A 180 10.84 -16.28 -1.52
N VAL A 181 11.07 -16.87 -0.35
CA VAL A 181 10.21 -17.89 0.27
C VAL A 181 8.80 -17.34 0.55
N ALA A 182 8.66 -16.06 0.88
CA ALA A 182 7.36 -15.44 1.15
C ALA A 182 6.47 -15.43 -0.10
N ASP A 183 7.08 -15.28 -1.27
CA ASP A 183 6.42 -15.24 -2.57
C ASP A 183 6.37 -16.59 -3.29
N ASN A 184 6.88 -17.64 -2.63
CA ASN A 184 6.92 -19.00 -3.17
C ASN A 184 7.75 -19.09 -4.46
N ILE A 185 8.88 -18.37 -4.48
CA ILE A 185 9.92 -18.43 -5.51
C ILE A 185 11.23 -18.67 -4.79
N THR A 186 11.78 -19.87 -4.82
CA THR A 186 13.00 -20.21 -4.08
C THR A 186 14.16 -20.57 -5.00
N ASN A 187 15.40 -20.45 -4.53
CA ASN A 187 16.51 -21.16 -5.14
C ASN A 187 16.45 -22.64 -4.66
N PRO A 188 16.49 -23.66 -5.53
CA PRO A 188 16.90 -23.68 -6.95
C PRO A 188 15.75 -23.85 -7.96
N GLU A 189 14.57 -23.27 -7.76
CA GLU A 189 13.50 -23.38 -8.77
C GLU A 189 14.00 -23.02 -10.16
N ASN A 190 13.63 -23.84 -11.17
CA ASN A 190 13.96 -23.71 -12.60
C ASN A 190 13.28 -22.49 -13.26
N ILE A 191 13.28 -21.35 -12.57
CA ILE A 191 12.79 -20.06 -13.03
C ILE A 191 14.02 -19.24 -13.41
N ASP A 192 14.15 -18.96 -14.70
CA ASP A 192 15.27 -18.20 -15.24
C ASP A 192 15.40 -16.80 -14.61
N ILE A 193 16.63 -16.29 -14.56
CA ILE A 193 17.01 -15.02 -13.94
C ILE A 193 16.25 -13.84 -14.56
N GLU A 194 16.03 -13.83 -15.88
CA GLU A 194 15.31 -12.76 -16.55
C GLU A 194 13.83 -12.74 -16.16
N LEU A 195 13.24 -13.93 -15.97
CA LEU A 195 11.87 -14.03 -15.47
C LEU A 195 11.77 -13.54 -14.02
N ARG A 196 12.72 -13.90 -13.17
CA ARG A 196 12.78 -13.38 -11.79
C ARG A 196 12.95 -11.87 -11.76
N ARG A 197 13.81 -11.31 -12.62
CA ARG A 197 13.99 -9.86 -12.77
C ARG A 197 12.67 -9.18 -13.14
N LYS A 198 11.93 -9.75 -14.09
CA LYS A 198 10.60 -9.24 -14.48
C LYS A 198 9.60 -9.26 -13.33
N ILE A 199 9.65 -10.28 -12.47
CA ILE A 199 8.68 -10.48 -11.39
C ILE A 199 9.00 -9.61 -10.17
N PHE A 200 10.26 -9.51 -9.76
CA PHE A 200 10.65 -8.76 -8.56
C PHE A 200 10.94 -7.27 -8.80
N SER A 201 11.18 -6.87 -10.05
CA SER A 201 11.46 -5.46 -10.34
C SER A 201 10.21 -4.61 -10.18
N LEU A 202 10.35 -3.54 -9.40
CA LEU A 202 9.42 -2.42 -9.32
C LEU A 202 9.98 -1.20 -10.07
N LEU A 203 11.11 -1.31 -10.77
CA LEU A 203 11.68 -0.21 -11.54
C LEU A 203 11.02 -0.07 -12.92
N SER A 204 10.53 -1.20 -13.45
CA SER A 204 9.79 -1.30 -14.70
C SER A 204 8.71 -2.35 -14.56
N LEU A 205 7.50 -2.05 -15.00
CA LEU A 205 6.39 -3.00 -15.08
C LEU A 205 6.07 -3.30 -16.55
N PRO A 206 5.32 -4.39 -16.84
CA PRO A 206 4.78 -4.59 -18.18
C PRO A 206 3.99 -3.34 -18.64
N LEU A 207 4.20 -2.91 -19.89
CA LEU A 207 3.65 -1.65 -20.41
C LEU A 207 2.14 -1.53 -20.19
N GLU A 208 1.40 -2.61 -20.43
CA GLU A 208 -0.06 -2.65 -20.23
C GLU A 208 -0.45 -2.37 -18.77
N ILE A 209 0.28 -2.96 -17.81
CA ILE A 209 0.06 -2.75 -16.37
C ILE A 209 0.35 -1.29 -16.01
N GLU A 210 1.48 -0.76 -16.47
CA GLU A 210 1.86 0.62 -16.19
C GLU A 210 0.85 1.62 -16.78
N THR A 211 0.39 1.41 -18.02
CA THR A 211 -0.61 2.28 -18.66
C THR A 211 -1.94 2.29 -17.92
N ARG A 212 -2.43 1.13 -17.44
CA ARG A 212 -3.67 1.07 -16.65
C ARG A 212 -3.54 1.82 -15.34
N ILE A 213 -2.44 1.62 -14.60
CA ILE A 213 -2.20 2.31 -13.34
C ILE A 213 -2.07 3.82 -13.58
N ARG A 214 -1.33 4.27 -14.62
CA ARG A 214 -1.23 5.70 -14.96
C ARG A 214 -2.61 6.31 -15.23
N SER A 215 -3.46 5.61 -15.98
CA SER A 215 -4.83 6.06 -16.27
C SER A 215 -5.64 6.21 -14.97
N LYS A 216 -5.48 5.28 -14.02
CA LYS A 216 -6.08 5.38 -12.69
C LYS A 216 -5.57 6.60 -11.92
N LEU A 217 -4.26 6.87 -11.93
CA LEU A 217 -3.66 8.03 -11.26
C LEU A 217 -4.12 9.37 -11.86
N VAL A 218 -4.36 9.43 -13.17
CA VAL A 218 -4.99 10.60 -13.81
C VAL A 218 -6.39 10.83 -13.23
N SER A 219 -7.22 9.79 -13.18
CA SER A 219 -8.58 9.90 -12.63
C SER A 219 -8.61 10.34 -11.15
N VAL A 220 -7.58 9.98 -10.37
CA VAL A 220 -7.42 10.42 -8.98
C VAL A 220 -7.24 11.94 -8.90
N LEU A 221 -6.48 12.55 -9.81
CA LEU A 221 -6.23 13.98 -9.82
C LEU A 221 -7.42 14.80 -10.34
N GLU A 222 -8.20 14.21 -11.25
CA GLU A 222 -9.38 14.85 -11.83
C GLU A 222 -10.60 14.78 -10.90
N ASN A 223 -10.65 13.79 -10.01
CA ASN A 223 -11.77 13.58 -9.10
C ASN A 223 -11.77 14.61 -7.95
N LYS A 224 -12.64 15.61 -8.08
CA LYS A 224 -12.94 16.57 -7.00
C LYS A 224 -13.87 15.92 -5.98
N LYS A 225 -13.29 15.43 -4.88
CA LYS A 225 -14.05 14.82 -3.79
C LYS A 225 -14.81 15.86 -2.98
N GLN A 226 -16.05 15.54 -2.63
CA GLN A 226 -16.83 16.28 -1.64
C GLN A 226 -16.71 15.57 -0.29
N PHE A 227 -16.11 16.24 0.70
CA PHE A 227 -15.95 15.64 2.03
C PHE A 227 -17.27 15.64 2.79
N ASP A 228 -17.66 14.48 3.33
CA ASP A 228 -18.76 14.36 4.28
C ASP A 228 -18.30 13.55 5.50
N LEU A 229 -17.72 14.28 6.46
CA LEU A 229 -17.20 13.67 7.69
C LEU A 229 -18.28 13.02 8.54
N ASN A 230 -19.58 13.28 8.30
CA ASN A 230 -20.65 12.60 9.01
C ASN A 230 -20.80 11.13 8.59
N LYS A 231 -20.27 10.75 7.42
CA LYS A 231 -20.26 9.37 6.93
C LYS A 231 -19.08 8.56 7.44
N ILE A 232 -18.07 9.22 8.03
CA ILE A 232 -16.95 8.53 8.66
C ILE A 232 -17.44 7.88 9.97
N PRO A 233 -17.20 6.57 10.17
CA PRO A 233 -17.62 5.89 11.38
C PRO A 233 -16.80 6.33 12.59
N TYR A 234 -17.38 6.12 13.78
CA TYR A 234 -16.81 6.45 15.10
C TYR A 234 -16.60 7.96 15.35
N LYS A 235 -17.26 8.49 16.37
CA LYS A 235 -17.22 9.91 16.72
C LYS A 235 -15.78 10.43 16.93
N SER A 236 -14.93 9.68 17.62
CA SER A 236 -13.53 10.07 17.89
C SER A 236 -12.68 10.13 16.63
N ILE A 237 -12.87 9.20 15.68
CA ILE A 237 -12.15 9.21 14.39
C ILE A 237 -12.56 10.43 13.55
N LYS A 238 -13.86 10.74 13.54
CA LYS A 238 -14.38 11.92 12.86
C LYS A 238 -13.76 13.21 13.42
N GLU A 239 -13.68 13.34 14.74
CA GLU A 239 -13.04 14.47 15.41
C GLU A 239 -11.56 14.59 15.02
N ASP A 240 -10.83 13.47 15.03
CA ASP A 240 -9.42 13.44 14.61
C ASP A 240 -9.24 13.88 13.15
N ILE A 241 -10.04 13.36 12.22
CA ILE A 241 -9.97 13.76 10.80
C ILE A 241 -10.34 15.23 10.63
N THR A 242 -11.31 15.72 11.39
CA THR A 242 -11.72 17.14 11.33
C THR A 242 -10.54 18.05 11.72
N LYS A 243 -9.82 17.72 12.80
CA LYS A 243 -8.63 18.46 13.23
C LYS A 243 -7.54 18.44 12.16
N LEU A 244 -7.26 17.25 11.59
CA LEU A 244 -6.29 17.10 10.49
C LEU A 244 -6.63 17.99 9.28
N LEU A 245 -7.92 18.04 8.89
CA LEU A 245 -8.37 18.85 7.77
C LEU A 245 -8.31 20.37 8.05
N LYS A 246 -8.42 20.78 9.31
CA LYS A 246 -8.28 22.17 9.73
C LYS A 246 -6.83 22.60 9.98
N GLY A 247 -5.86 21.69 9.86
CA GLY A 247 -4.46 21.96 10.23
C GLY A 247 -4.25 22.14 11.73
N GLU A 248 -5.21 21.71 12.56
CA GLU A 248 -5.13 21.77 14.01
C GLU A 248 -4.31 20.59 14.54
N THR A 249 -3.52 20.82 15.60
CA THR A 249 -2.76 19.75 16.26
C THR A 249 -3.71 18.73 16.88
N LEU A 250 -3.60 17.47 16.44
CA LEU A 250 -4.39 16.33 16.93
C LEU A 250 -4.27 16.10 18.44
#